data_AF-A0A660STI7-F1
#
_entry.id   AF-A0A660STI7-F1
#
_cell.length_a   1.000
_cell.length_b   1.000
_cell.length_c   1.000
_cell.angle_alpha   90.00
_cell.angle_beta   90.00
_cell.angle_gamma   90.00
#
_symmetry.space_group_name_H-M   'P 1'
#
loop_
_entity.id
_entity.type
_entity.pdbx_description
1 polymer ?
#
loop_
_entity_poly.entity_id
_entity_poly.type
_entity_poly.pdbx_seq_one_letter_code
_entity_poly.pdbx_strand_id
1 'polypeptide(L)'
;MSGRKNILRLDRLLQEIGIKGRTRDSSVMRALSSALTHPARIAESGFLNDDDPLKISARCIIEDFEAVTNGMSRPDPGDTVIIIDEESPLYPWRLLTEAVASFYEGNTKAMIDTVRQFPEKSAVANLRSTFEILAGKPLPVNEKNIFIEKIRVIHKELSLGLEILDEASSYPDLLRKEIGYYVREMSKENPEAGKRLYYWAMKVLSEEEPLSEKDEMPSVIQGAGEASRICALASIRYDPERALTAWLRSLHTVLEAEEISPAELSARLEIAEELLKKAEEENLLSADIITNIITYLNHSYPLIKNLLPAVPLPPLDSEGLQQWLTGTVKDRVSAAADRRPRRKTKRNVSTELFLFDEV
;
A
#
# COMPACT_ATOMS: atom_id res chain seq x y z
N MET A 1 -8.51 8.29 37.35
CA MET A 1 -7.74 9.06 38.36
C MET A 1 -6.21 8.86 38.32
N SER A 2 -5.64 8.03 37.42
CA SER A 2 -4.19 7.70 37.39
C SER A 2 -3.32 8.70 36.59
N GLY A 3 -3.79 9.24 35.46
CA GLY A 3 -2.97 10.02 34.52
C GLY A 3 -2.37 11.33 35.06
N ARG A 4 -3.13 12.14 35.82
CA ARG A 4 -2.64 13.43 36.36
C ARG A 4 -1.48 13.26 37.36
N LYS A 5 -1.47 12.18 38.15
CA LYS A 5 -0.39 11.91 39.10
C LYS A 5 0.91 11.50 38.39
N ASN A 6 0.81 10.78 37.28
CA ASN A 6 1.98 10.40 36.48
C ASN A 6 2.60 11.58 35.74
N ILE A 7 1.79 12.50 35.20
CA ILE A 7 2.29 13.72 34.53
C ILE A 7 3.07 14.59 35.53
N LEU A 8 2.48 14.90 36.69
CA LEU A 8 3.15 15.69 37.73
C LEU A 8 4.44 15.05 38.25
N ARG A 9 4.50 13.71 38.29
CA ARG A 9 5.71 12.99 38.66
C ARG A 9 6.80 13.11 37.60
N LEU A 10 6.43 13.01 36.33
CA LEU A 10 7.36 13.10 35.20
C LEU A 10 7.94 14.51 35.07
N ASP A 11 7.11 15.55 35.18
CA ASP A 11 7.56 16.94 35.17
C ASP A 11 8.55 17.23 36.29
N ARG A 12 8.31 16.70 37.50
CA ARG A 12 9.23 16.81 38.63
C ARG A 12 10.59 16.13 38.35
N LEU A 13 10.59 14.96 37.73
CA LEU A 13 11.82 14.25 37.37
C LEU A 13 12.60 15.02 36.29
N LEU A 14 11.92 15.57 35.29
CA LEU A 14 12.56 16.38 34.25
C LEU A 14 13.10 17.70 34.80
N GLN A 15 12.38 18.34 35.72
CA GLN A 15 12.86 19.53 36.43
C GLN A 15 14.11 19.21 37.26
N GLU A 16 14.14 18.08 37.97
CA GLU A 16 15.30 17.65 38.73
C GLU A 16 16.53 17.39 37.84
N ILE A 17 16.32 16.79 36.66
CA ILE A 17 17.37 16.59 35.66
C ILE A 17 17.85 17.94 35.11
N GLY A 18 16.93 18.85 34.77
CA GLY A 18 17.26 20.19 34.27
C GLY A 18 18.08 21.01 35.27
N ILE A 19 17.77 20.92 36.57
CA ILE A 19 18.51 21.60 37.64
C ILE A 19 19.90 20.98 37.86
N LYS A 20 20.02 19.64 37.83
CA LYS A 20 21.28 18.93 38.05
C LYS A 20 22.23 18.94 36.84
N GLY A 21 21.76 19.36 35.66
CA GLY A 21 22.57 19.48 34.44
C GLY A 21 23.17 18.15 33.97
N ARG A 22 24.46 18.15 33.62
CA ARG A 22 25.15 16.99 33.00
C ARG A 22 25.42 15.83 33.97
N THR A 23 25.43 16.08 35.27
CA THR A 23 25.58 15.03 36.29
C THR A 23 24.22 14.39 36.57
N ARG A 24 23.87 13.37 35.78
CA ARG A 24 22.60 12.67 35.88
C ARG A 24 22.68 11.57 36.94
N ASP A 25 21.79 11.65 37.91
CA ASP A 25 21.66 10.62 38.95
C ASP A 25 20.98 9.38 38.34
N SER A 26 21.68 8.25 38.34
CA SER A 26 21.19 6.99 37.77
C SER A 26 19.87 6.52 38.39
N SER A 27 19.56 6.93 39.62
CA SER A 27 18.27 6.62 40.27
C SER A 27 17.12 7.44 39.65
N VAL A 28 17.37 8.70 39.31
CA VAL A 28 16.41 9.59 38.64
C VAL A 28 16.17 9.14 37.21
N MET A 29 17.21 8.72 36.48
CA MET A 29 17.09 8.19 35.12
C MET A 29 16.26 6.90 35.08
N ARG A 30 16.47 5.99 36.04
CA ARG A 30 15.64 4.78 36.20
C ARG A 30 14.18 5.11 36.55
N ALA A 31 13.96 6.07 37.44
CA ALA A 31 12.61 6.53 37.78
C ALA A 31 11.91 7.13 36.55
N LEU A 32 12.63 7.93 35.76
CA LEU A 32 12.12 8.50 34.51
C LEU A 32 11.77 7.41 33.49
N SER A 33 12.64 6.41 33.29
CA SER A 33 12.38 5.28 32.40
C SER A 33 11.05 4.58 32.73
N SER A 34 10.78 4.35 34.03
CA SER A 34 9.54 3.71 34.48
C SER A 34 8.29 4.59 34.36
N ALA A 35 8.46 5.92 34.41
CA ALA A 35 7.36 6.88 34.36
C ALA A 35 7.06 7.38 32.94
N LEU A 36 8.00 7.22 32.01
CA LEU A 36 7.91 7.73 30.65
C LEU A 36 6.90 6.93 29.84
N THR A 37 5.78 7.58 29.52
CA THR A 37 4.71 6.99 28.69
C THR A 37 4.82 7.33 27.21
N HIS A 38 5.62 8.34 26.84
CA HIS A 38 5.87 8.73 25.44
C HIS A 38 7.13 9.60 25.33
N PRO A 39 8.06 9.37 24.37
CA PRO A 39 9.30 10.16 24.22
C PRO A 39 9.06 11.66 24.01
N ALA A 40 7.96 12.05 23.35
CA ALA A 40 7.60 13.46 23.13
C ALA A 40 7.58 14.29 24.43
N ARG A 41 7.27 13.67 25.58
CA ARG A 41 7.31 14.35 26.88
C ARG A 41 8.69 14.89 27.25
N ILE A 42 9.73 14.24 26.78
CA ILE A 42 11.12 14.70 26.93
C ILE A 42 11.42 15.72 25.83
N ALA A 43 11.11 15.40 24.56
CA ALA A 43 11.41 16.23 23.39
C ALA A 43 10.79 17.65 23.45
N GLU A 44 9.62 17.77 24.07
CA GLU A 44 8.85 19.01 24.23
C GLU A 44 9.05 19.66 25.60
N SER A 45 9.87 19.06 26.48
CA SER A 45 10.02 19.55 27.86
C SER A 45 10.61 20.95 27.89
N GLY A 46 9.93 21.87 28.59
CA GLY A 46 10.47 23.19 28.91
C GLY A 46 11.50 23.20 30.04
N PHE A 47 11.75 22.05 30.69
CA PHE A 47 12.73 21.92 31.77
C PHE A 47 14.14 21.56 31.27
N LEU A 48 14.25 21.12 30.01
CA LEU A 48 15.50 20.75 29.36
C LEU A 48 15.80 21.76 28.24
N ASN A 49 17.06 22.19 28.17
CA ASN A 49 17.55 23.02 27.07
C ASN A 49 17.43 22.28 25.73
N ASP A 50 17.32 23.02 24.63
CA ASP A 50 17.18 22.42 23.29
C ASP A 50 18.39 21.59 22.88
N ASP A 51 19.59 21.96 23.34
CA ASP A 51 20.83 21.22 23.11
C ASP A 51 21.08 20.09 24.14
N ASP A 52 20.11 19.79 25.02
CA ASP A 52 20.26 18.69 25.97
C ASP A 52 20.27 17.33 25.24
N PRO A 53 21.28 16.47 25.44
CA PRO A 53 21.39 15.18 24.73
C PRO A 53 20.16 14.28 24.86
N LEU A 54 19.44 14.35 25.98
CA LEU A 54 18.25 13.54 26.22
C LEU A 54 17.07 14.03 25.36
N LYS A 55 16.97 15.34 25.16
CA LYS A 55 15.94 15.97 24.33
C LYS A 55 16.18 15.66 22.85
N ILE A 56 17.43 15.75 22.40
CA ILE A 56 17.82 15.37 21.03
C ILE A 56 17.56 13.88 20.81
N SER A 57 18.00 13.01 21.72
CA SER A 57 17.74 11.56 21.64
C SER A 57 16.25 11.22 21.57
N ALA A 58 15.41 11.95 22.30
CA ALA A 58 13.98 11.74 22.29
C ALA A 58 13.35 12.11 20.94
N ARG A 59 13.85 13.17 20.28
CA ARG A 59 13.41 13.55 18.92
C ARG A 59 13.80 12.48 17.91
N CYS A 60 15.04 12.01 17.94
CA CYS A 60 15.50 10.95 17.03
C CYS A 60 14.68 9.66 17.17
N ILE A 61 14.34 9.22 18.39
CA ILE A 61 13.46 8.05 18.55
C ILE A 61 12.06 8.26 17.95
N ILE A 62 11.52 9.48 18.05
CA ILE A 62 10.20 9.78 17.49
C ILE A 62 10.28 9.71 15.96
N GLU A 63 11.30 10.33 15.37
CA GLU A 63 11.56 10.31 13.93
C GLU A 63 11.78 8.89 13.42
N ASP A 64 12.62 8.10 14.10
CA ASP A 64 12.88 6.70 13.76
C ASP A 64 11.59 5.86 13.85
N PHE A 65 10.78 6.08 14.89
CA PHE A 65 9.53 5.35 15.06
C PHE A 65 8.53 5.70 13.96
N GLU A 66 8.39 6.99 13.66
CA GLU A 66 7.55 7.47 12.56
C GLU A 66 7.99 6.90 11.21
N ALA A 67 9.29 6.95 10.91
CA ALA A 67 9.86 6.40 9.68
C ALA A 67 9.54 4.91 9.52
N VAL A 68 9.80 4.13 10.57
CA VAL A 68 9.50 2.69 10.56
C VAL A 68 8.00 2.42 10.39
N THR A 69 7.12 3.16 11.08
CA THR A 69 5.67 2.96 10.94
C THR A 69 5.10 3.38 9.58
N ASN A 70 5.82 4.24 8.86
CA ASN A 70 5.50 4.65 7.49
C ASN A 70 6.15 3.76 6.43
N GLY A 71 6.86 2.69 6.83
CA GLY A 71 7.52 1.75 5.91
C GLY A 71 8.80 2.30 5.28
N MET A 72 9.39 3.37 5.84
CA MET A 72 10.68 3.88 5.38
C MET A 72 11.82 3.13 6.07
N SER A 73 12.91 2.91 5.34
CA SER A 73 14.17 2.43 5.92
C SER A 73 14.64 3.40 6.99
N ARG A 74 15.15 2.85 8.09
CA ARG A 74 15.79 3.66 9.13
C ARG A 74 16.99 4.41 8.55
N PRO A 75 17.27 5.63 9.03
CA PRO A 75 18.57 6.24 8.82
C PRO A 75 19.67 5.27 9.28
N ASP A 76 20.75 5.14 8.51
CA ASP A 76 21.84 4.23 8.85
C ASP A 76 22.33 4.55 10.29
N PRO A 77 22.48 3.56 11.18
CA PRO A 77 22.92 3.79 12.56
C PRO A 77 24.35 4.37 12.63
N GLY A 78 25.09 4.38 11.52
CA GLY A 78 26.38 5.06 11.39
C GLY A 78 26.28 6.57 11.18
N ASP A 79 25.14 7.10 10.73
CA ASP A 79 24.92 8.52 10.46
C ASP A 79 24.31 9.27 11.66
N THR A 80 23.70 8.54 12.61
CA THR A 80 23.16 9.12 13.84
C THR A 80 24.20 9.06 14.96
N VAL A 81 24.77 10.21 15.31
CA VAL A 81 25.79 10.39 16.38
C VAL A 81 25.27 10.01 17.78
N ILE A 82 24.00 9.64 17.93
CA ILE A 82 23.32 9.52 19.21
C ILE A 82 23.15 8.05 19.59
N ILE A 83 24.06 7.58 20.45
CA ILE A 83 24.00 6.24 21.02
C ILE A 83 23.03 6.25 22.21
N ILE A 84 21.89 5.59 22.07
CA ILE A 84 20.96 5.31 23.17
C ILE A 84 21.35 3.96 23.79
N ASP A 85 22.07 4.02 24.90
CA ASP A 85 22.48 2.85 25.69
C ASP A 85 21.35 2.28 26.57
N GLU A 86 21.63 1.16 27.25
CA GLU A 86 20.66 0.48 28.12
C GLU A 86 20.30 1.28 29.39
N GLU A 87 21.15 2.22 29.80
CA GLU A 87 20.91 3.05 30.98
C GLU A 87 20.00 4.25 30.67
N SER A 88 19.85 4.58 29.38
CA SER A 88 18.98 5.64 28.91
C SER A 88 17.51 5.33 29.20
N PRO A 89 16.72 6.32 29.67
CA PRO A 89 15.28 6.16 29.89
C PRO A 89 14.52 5.96 28.58
N LEU A 90 15.17 6.23 27.45
CA LEU A 90 14.68 6.07 26.10
C LEU A 90 14.97 4.68 25.51
N TYR A 91 15.81 3.87 26.16
CA TYR A 91 16.14 2.52 25.70
C TYR A 91 14.92 1.61 25.43
N PRO A 92 13.87 1.58 26.29
CA PRO A 92 12.67 0.78 26.00
C PRO A 92 11.99 1.19 24.69
N TRP A 93 12.06 2.48 24.33
CA TRP A 93 11.45 3.01 23.11
C TRP A 93 12.28 2.69 21.88
N ARG A 94 13.60 2.71 21.99
CA ARG A 94 14.50 2.19 20.94
C ARG A 94 14.18 0.73 20.63
N LEU A 95 14.07 -0.12 21.67
CA LEU A 95 13.70 -1.54 21.51
C LEU A 95 12.31 -1.69 20.87
N LEU A 96 11.34 -0.83 21.24
CA LEU A 96 10.03 -0.83 20.59
C LEU A 96 10.16 -0.58 19.09
N THR A 97 10.89 0.47 18.71
CA THR A 97 11.11 0.80 17.29
C THR A 97 11.81 -0.35 16.58
N GLU A 98 12.75 -1.06 17.22
CA GLU A 98 13.48 -2.20 16.64
C GLU A 98 12.55 -3.39 16.42
N ALA A 99 11.69 -3.69 17.40
CA ALA A 99 10.69 -4.74 17.28
C ALA A 99 9.70 -4.46 16.15
N VAL A 100 9.25 -3.21 15.99
CA VAL A 100 8.35 -2.81 14.90
C VAL A 100 9.05 -2.92 13.54
N ALA A 101 10.32 -2.50 13.44
CA ALA A 101 11.09 -2.64 12.21
C ALA A 101 11.22 -4.11 11.79
N SER A 102 11.64 -4.99 12.72
CA SER A 102 11.71 -6.43 12.45
C SER A 102 10.36 -7.06 12.11
N PHE A 103 9.25 -6.50 12.61
CA PHE A 103 7.91 -6.93 12.22
C PHE A 103 7.61 -6.59 10.75
N TYR A 104 7.88 -5.35 10.31
CA TYR A 104 7.69 -4.93 8.92
C TYR A 104 8.62 -5.67 7.94
N GLU A 105 9.82 -6.06 8.39
CA GLU A 105 10.77 -6.89 7.62
C GLU A 105 10.38 -8.38 7.58
N GLY A 106 9.27 -8.79 8.23
CA GLY A 106 8.87 -10.19 8.33
C GLY A 106 9.77 -11.07 9.21
N ASN A 107 10.74 -10.49 9.92
CA ASN A 107 11.66 -11.22 10.79
C ASN A 107 11.07 -11.41 12.20
N THR A 108 10.09 -12.30 12.31
CA THR A 108 9.38 -12.60 13.57
C THR A 108 10.32 -13.05 14.69
N LYS A 109 11.42 -13.75 14.36
CA LYS A 109 12.40 -14.20 15.35
C LYS A 109 13.12 -13.02 15.99
N ALA A 110 13.67 -12.12 15.17
CA ALA A 110 14.33 -10.91 15.66
C ALA A 110 13.37 -10.04 16.46
N MET A 111 12.14 -9.85 15.98
CA MET A 111 11.10 -9.13 16.69
C MET A 111 10.88 -9.68 18.12
N ILE A 112 10.71 -10.99 18.26
CA ILE A 112 10.48 -11.61 19.58
C ILE A 112 11.73 -11.53 20.47
N ASP A 113 12.92 -11.71 19.92
CA ASP A 113 14.17 -11.59 20.67
C ASP A 113 14.38 -10.15 21.19
N THR A 114 13.97 -9.13 20.42
CA THR A 114 13.94 -7.73 20.87
C THR A 114 12.86 -7.49 21.94
N VAL A 115 11.65 -7.99 21.75
CA VAL A 115 10.53 -7.83 22.71
C VAL A 115 10.83 -8.47 24.07
N ARG A 116 11.60 -9.56 24.10
CA ARG A 116 12.09 -10.19 25.33
C ARG A 116 13.01 -9.28 26.15
N GLN A 117 13.64 -8.30 25.53
CA GLN A 117 14.53 -7.34 26.18
C GLN A 117 13.76 -6.14 26.77
N PHE A 118 12.46 -5.99 26.51
CA PHE A 118 11.66 -4.90 27.08
C PHE A 118 11.76 -4.89 28.63
N PRO A 119 12.20 -3.78 29.25
CA PRO A 119 12.29 -3.69 30.70
C PRO A 119 10.91 -3.77 31.36
N GLU A 120 10.72 -4.66 32.34
CA GLU A 120 9.41 -5.00 32.94
C GLU A 120 8.61 -3.81 33.47
N LYS A 121 9.29 -2.77 33.95
CA LYS A 121 8.67 -1.57 34.55
C LYS A 121 8.47 -0.42 33.57
N SER A 122 8.78 -0.61 32.29
CA SER A 122 8.59 0.40 31.24
C SER A 122 7.15 0.38 30.72
N ALA A 123 6.70 1.50 30.15
CA ALA A 123 5.39 1.55 29.48
C ALA A 123 5.30 0.57 28.31
N VAL A 124 6.42 0.38 27.60
CA VAL A 124 6.55 -0.49 26.42
C VAL A 124 6.35 -1.97 26.76
N ALA A 125 6.70 -2.42 27.97
CA ALA A 125 6.51 -3.81 28.40
C ALA A 125 5.05 -4.29 28.32
N ASN A 126 4.08 -3.37 28.43
CA ASN A 126 2.66 -3.69 28.28
C ASN A 126 2.31 -4.21 26.87
N LEU A 127 3.14 -3.88 25.86
CA LEU A 127 2.95 -4.30 24.47
C LEU A 127 3.54 -5.70 24.19
N ARG A 128 4.26 -6.31 25.14
CA ARG A 128 4.89 -7.64 24.95
C ARG A 128 3.87 -8.68 24.46
N SER A 129 2.70 -8.73 25.11
CA SER A 129 1.63 -9.66 24.72
C SER A 129 1.12 -9.41 23.30
N THR A 130 1.02 -8.15 22.87
CA THR A 130 0.62 -7.80 21.50
C THR A 130 1.60 -8.36 20.47
N PHE A 131 2.90 -8.17 20.67
CA PHE A 131 3.92 -8.72 19.77
C PHE A 131 3.97 -10.25 19.78
N GLU A 132 3.71 -10.88 20.92
CA GLU A 132 3.60 -12.33 20.99
C GLU A 132 2.43 -12.88 20.16
N ILE A 133 1.29 -12.18 20.13
CA ILE A 133 0.15 -12.52 19.26
C ILE A 133 0.53 -12.34 17.80
N LEU A 134 1.19 -11.22 17.45
CA LEU A 134 1.65 -10.95 16.09
C LEU A 134 2.66 -12.00 15.60
N ALA A 135 3.42 -12.62 16.52
CA ALA A 135 4.29 -13.75 16.24
C ALA A 135 3.57 -15.11 16.15
N GLY A 136 2.24 -15.14 16.21
CA GLY A 136 1.44 -16.37 16.13
C GLY A 136 1.40 -17.19 17.43
N LYS A 137 1.84 -16.64 18.57
CA LYS A 137 1.70 -17.37 19.85
C LYS A 137 0.24 -17.39 20.30
N PRO A 138 -0.27 -18.55 20.76
CA PRO A 138 -1.60 -18.63 21.32
C PRO A 138 -1.69 -17.83 22.64
N LEU A 139 -2.74 -17.02 22.75
CA LEU A 139 -3.01 -16.19 23.92
C LEU A 139 -3.28 -17.02 25.18
N PRO A 140 -2.71 -16.67 26.36
CA PRO A 140 -3.34 -17.01 27.62
C PRO A 140 -4.68 -16.26 27.72
N VAL A 141 -5.76 -17.00 27.86
CA VAL A 141 -7.14 -16.48 27.88
C VAL A 141 -7.31 -15.49 29.03
N ASN A 142 -7.44 -14.20 28.71
CA ASN A 142 -7.94 -13.20 29.65
C ASN A 142 -9.11 -12.48 28.99
N GLU A 143 -10.32 -12.92 29.32
CA GLU A 143 -11.62 -12.57 28.72
C GLU A 143 -12.00 -11.07 28.79
N LYS A 144 -11.14 -10.20 29.35
CA LYS A 144 -11.46 -8.79 29.60
C LYS A 144 -10.85 -7.80 28.61
N ASN A 145 -10.06 -8.24 27.62
CA ASN A 145 -9.41 -7.32 26.69
C ASN A 145 -10.12 -7.25 25.34
N ILE A 146 -11.14 -6.39 25.27
CA ILE A 146 -11.99 -6.13 24.08
C ILE A 146 -11.15 -5.81 22.82
N PHE A 147 -9.98 -5.16 23.00
CA PHE A 147 -9.07 -4.85 21.90
C PHE A 147 -8.41 -6.11 21.32
N ILE A 148 -8.00 -7.05 22.19
CA ILE A 148 -7.44 -8.34 21.79
C ILE A 148 -8.50 -9.22 21.12
N GLU A 149 -9.74 -9.17 21.60
CA GLU A 149 -10.85 -9.92 21.00
C GLU A 149 -11.18 -9.39 19.59
N LYS A 150 -11.23 -8.06 19.41
CA LYS A 150 -11.39 -7.45 18.08
C LYS A 150 -10.23 -7.79 17.14
N ILE A 151 -8.99 -7.66 17.60
CA ILE A 151 -7.82 -8.05 16.78
C ILE A 151 -7.86 -9.54 16.43
N ARG A 152 -8.26 -10.41 17.35
CA ARG A 152 -8.31 -11.87 17.12
C ARG A 152 -9.40 -12.28 16.15
N VAL A 153 -10.59 -11.67 16.24
CA VAL A 153 -11.69 -11.93 15.30
C VAL A 153 -11.30 -11.45 13.91
N ILE A 154 -10.82 -10.20 13.80
CA ILE A 154 -10.37 -9.61 12.53
C ILE A 154 -9.20 -10.41 11.94
N HIS A 155 -8.20 -10.79 12.74
CA HIS A 155 -7.04 -11.54 12.25
C HIS A 155 -7.40 -12.98 11.87
N LYS A 156 -8.30 -13.66 12.57
CA LYS A 156 -8.69 -15.04 12.22
C LYS A 156 -9.56 -15.08 10.97
N GLU A 157 -10.45 -14.11 10.80
CA GLU A 157 -11.28 -13.98 9.60
C GLU A 157 -10.45 -13.53 8.39
N LEU A 158 -9.53 -12.57 8.58
CA LEU A 158 -8.60 -12.16 7.53
C LEU A 158 -7.58 -13.24 7.21
N SER A 159 -7.01 -13.96 8.18
CA SER A 159 -6.03 -15.02 7.91
C SER A 159 -6.67 -16.19 7.18
N LEU A 160 -7.87 -16.62 7.59
CA LEU A 160 -8.63 -17.63 6.87
C LEU A 160 -9.02 -17.12 5.47
N GLY A 161 -9.39 -15.85 5.36
CA GLY A 161 -9.69 -15.23 4.08
C GLY A 161 -8.50 -15.16 3.13
N LEU A 162 -7.31 -14.88 3.66
CA LEU A 162 -6.06 -14.87 2.91
C LEU A 162 -5.64 -16.28 2.48
N GLU A 163 -5.81 -17.29 3.33
CA GLU A 163 -5.58 -18.70 2.95
C GLU A 163 -6.55 -19.12 1.83
N ILE A 164 -7.83 -18.74 1.93
CA ILE A 164 -8.82 -19.00 0.87
C ILE A 164 -8.45 -18.26 -0.41
N LEU A 165 -8.00 -17.01 -0.34
CA LEU A 165 -7.60 -16.23 -1.51
C LEU A 165 -6.30 -16.76 -2.15
N ASP A 166 -5.36 -17.23 -1.34
CA ASP A 166 -4.12 -17.87 -1.81
C ASP A 166 -4.44 -19.18 -2.52
N GLU A 167 -5.28 -20.04 -1.93
CA GLU A 167 -5.78 -21.25 -2.59
C GLU A 167 -6.54 -20.89 -3.89
N ALA A 168 -7.44 -19.91 -3.82
CA ALA A 168 -8.23 -19.46 -4.95
C ALA A 168 -7.38 -18.85 -6.07
N SER A 169 -6.21 -18.26 -5.77
CA SER A 169 -5.28 -17.73 -6.78
C SER A 169 -4.74 -18.80 -7.75
N SER A 170 -4.88 -20.08 -7.38
CA SER A 170 -4.56 -21.21 -8.24
C SER A 170 -5.73 -21.67 -9.12
N TYR A 171 -6.94 -21.15 -8.87
CA TYR A 171 -8.19 -21.52 -9.54
C TYR A 171 -8.98 -20.26 -9.94
N PRO A 172 -8.84 -19.76 -11.19
CA PRO A 172 -9.45 -18.50 -11.63
C PRO A 172 -10.95 -18.35 -11.29
N ASP A 173 -11.75 -19.41 -11.50
CA ASP A 173 -13.19 -19.39 -11.18
C ASP A 173 -13.48 -19.25 -9.69
N LEU A 174 -12.65 -19.86 -8.84
CA LEU A 174 -12.77 -19.72 -7.39
C LEU A 174 -12.37 -18.30 -6.98
N LEU A 175 -11.28 -17.75 -7.54
CA LEU A 175 -10.83 -16.40 -7.25
C LEU A 175 -11.91 -15.37 -7.60
N ARG A 176 -12.52 -15.46 -8.79
CA ARG A 176 -13.65 -14.60 -9.19
C ARG A 176 -14.80 -14.62 -8.20
N LYS A 177 -15.12 -15.82 -7.69
CA LYS A 177 -16.23 -16.02 -6.75
C LYS A 177 -15.92 -15.40 -5.39
N GLU A 178 -14.72 -15.65 -4.87
CA GLU A 178 -14.36 -15.26 -3.50
C GLU A 178 -13.96 -13.78 -3.41
N ILE A 179 -13.26 -13.24 -4.41
CA ILE A 179 -12.73 -11.86 -4.36
C ILE A 179 -13.82 -10.80 -4.15
N GLY A 180 -15.00 -11.00 -4.76
CA GLY A 180 -16.11 -10.07 -4.64
C GLY A 180 -16.61 -9.88 -3.21
N TYR A 181 -16.54 -10.94 -2.40
CA TYR A 181 -16.88 -10.86 -0.97
C TYR A 181 -15.84 -10.06 -0.21
N TYR A 182 -14.56 -10.42 -0.33
CA TYR A 182 -13.48 -9.80 0.44
C TYR A 182 -13.27 -8.33 0.08
N VAL A 183 -13.33 -7.97 -1.20
CA VAL A 183 -13.21 -6.56 -1.61
C VAL A 183 -14.39 -5.76 -1.06
N ARG A 184 -15.61 -6.31 -1.06
CA ARG A 184 -16.78 -5.63 -0.50
C ARG A 184 -16.65 -5.40 1.01
N GLU A 185 -16.24 -6.43 1.76
CA GLU A 185 -16.06 -6.30 3.21
C GLU A 185 -14.94 -5.33 3.54
N MET A 186 -13.78 -5.45 2.88
CA MET A 186 -12.64 -4.57 3.10
C MET A 186 -12.95 -3.11 2.74
N SER A 187 -13.71 -2.88 1.68
CA SER A 187 -14.07 -1.53 1.23
C SER A 187 -15.01 -0.80 2.19
N LYS A 188 -15.70 -1.49 3.11
CA LYS A 188 -16.54 -0.83 4.13
C LYS A 188 -15.71 -0.02 5.12
N GLU A 189 -14.53 -0.50 5.47
CA GLU A 189 -13.64 0.13 6.45
C GLU A 189 -12.50 0.91 5.76
N ASN A 190 -11.96 0.35 4.67
CA ASN A 190 -10.86 0.95 3.92
C ASN A 190 -11.06 0.73 2.40
N PRO A 191 -11.69 1.70 1.71
CA PRO A 191 -11.94 1.62 0.26
C PRO A 191 -10.66 1.40 -0.58
N GLU A 192 -9.54 2.00 -0.16
CA GLU A 192 -8.27 1.88 -0.89
C GLU A 192 -7.65 0.49 -0.75
N ALA A 193 -7.76 -0.13 0.42
CA ALA A 193 -7.33 -1.52 0.61
C ALA A 193 -8.16 -2.47 -0.27
N GLY A 194 -9.48 -2.24 -0.38
CA GLY A 194 -10.35 -2.98 -1.30
C GLY A 194 -9.92 -2.84 -2.75
N LYS A 195 -9.61 -1.62 -3.23
CA LYS A 195 -9.11 -1.39 -4.59
C LYS A 195 -7.80 -2.14 -4.86
N ARG A 196 -6.86 -2.12 -3.92
CA ARG A 196 -5.58 -2.85 -4.04
C ARG A 196 -5.80 -4.36 -4.13
N LEU A 197 -6.65 -4.90 -3.27
CA LEU A 197 -7.00 -6.32 -3.27
C LEU A 197 -7.65 -6.73 -4.60
N TYR A 198 -8.56 -5.91 -5.13
CA TYR A 198 -9.17 -6.17 -6.42
C TYR A 198 -8.16 -6.08 -7.57
N TYR A 199 -7.29 -5.06 -7.58
CA TYR A 199 -6.22 -4.94 -8.58
C TYR A 199 -5.33 -6.19 -8.58
N TRP A 200 -4.91 -6.66 -7.41
CA TRP A 200 -4.15 -7.89 -7.29
C TRP A 200 -4.88 -9.08 -7.92
N ALA A 201 -6.15 -9.29 -7.57
CA ALA A 201 -6.91 -10.42 -8.11
C ALA A 201 -7.08 -10.33 -9.63
N MET A 202 -7.37 -9.13 -10.15
CA MET A 202 -7.46 -8.92 -11.61
C MET A 202 -6.13 -9.19 -12.31
N LYS A 203 -5.00 -8.86 -11.67
CA LYS A 203 -3.67 -9.15 -12.19
C LYS A 203 -3.39 -10.66 -12.21
N VAL A 204 -3.78 -11.38 -11.16
CA VAL A 204 -3.65 -12.85 -11.11
C VAL A 204 -4.53 -13.50 -12.17
N LEU A 205 -5.76 -13.00 -12.36
CA LEU A 205 -6.66 -13.52 -13.38
C LEU A 205 -6.13 -13.23 -14.80
N SER A 206 -5.65 -12.01 -15.07
CA SER A 206 -5.13 -11.62 -16.39
C SER A 206 -3.86 -12.38 -16.79
N GLU A 207 -3.11 -12.91 -15.83
CA GLU A 207 -1.97 -13.81 -16.08
C GLU A 207 -2.39 -15.17 -16.63
N GLU A 208 -3.53 -15.68 -16.18
CA GLU A 208 -4.01 -17.02 -16.55
C GLU A 208 -4.93 -16.99 -17.78
N GLU A 209 -5.81 -15.99 -17.87
CA GLU A 209 -6.73 -15.83 -18.98
C GLU A 209 -7.15 -14.37 -19.21
N PRO A 210 -7.54 -14.02 -20.45
CA PRO A 210 -8.10 -12.70 -20.76
C PRO A 210 -9.27 -12.33 -19.85
N LEU A 211 -9.23 -11.14 -19.24
CA LEU A 211 -10.33 -10.64 -18.42
C LEU A 211 -11.57 -10.39 -19.28
N SER A 212 -12.73 -10.86 -18.84
CA SER A 212 -14.01 -10.58 -19.46
C SER A 212 -14.65 -9.30 -18.87
N GLU A 213 -15.73 -8.82 -19.48
CA GLU A 213 -16.51 -7.71 -18.90
C GLU A 213 -17.20 -8.10 -17.59
N LYS A 214 -17.44 -9.39 -17.36
CA LYS A 214 -18.04 -9.88 -16.11
C LYS A 214 -17.08 -9.79 -14.93
N ASP A 215 -15.78 -9.72 -15.22
CA ASP A 215 -14.74 -9.54 -14.21
C ASP A 215 -14.69 -8.09 -13.72
N GLU A 216 -15.26 -7.13 -14.47
CA GLU A 216 -15.50 -5.78 -13.95
C GLU A 216 -16.63 -5.84 -12.92
N MET A 217 -16.29 -5.69 -11.64
CA MET A 217 -17.24 -5.75 -10.52
C MET A 217 -17.57 -4.33 -9.99
N PRO A 218 -18.35 -3.52 -10.73
CA PRO A 218 -18.64 -2.13 -10.37
C PRO A 218 -19.45 -1.99 -9.07
N SER A 219 -20.18 -3.03 -8.68
CA SER A 219 -20.92 -3.07 -7.41
C SER A 219 -20.01 -3.16 -6.19
N VAL A 220 -18.74 -3.51 -6.39
CA VAL A 220 -17.76 -3.78 -5.33
C VAL A 220 -16.73 -2.66 -5.23
N ILE A 221 -16.47 -1.94 -6.32
CA ILE A 221 -15.56 -0.80 -6.38
C ILE A 221 -16.32 0.39 -6.91
N GLN A 222 -16.39 1.47 -6.11
CA GLN A 222 -16.86 2.85 -6.34
C GLN A 222 -17.31 3.27 -7.77
N GLY A 223 -18.14 2.47 -8.46
CA GLY A 223 -18.62 2.73 -9.82
C GLY A 223 -17.87 2.00 -10.95
N ALA A 224 -18.52 1.97 -12.12
CA ALA A 224 -18.04 1.28 -13.32
C ALA A 224 -16.75 1.84 -13.90
N GLY A 225 -16.54 3.16 -13.79
CA GLY A 225 -15.34 3.81 -14.29
C GLY A 225 -14.08 3.32 -13.58
N GLU A 226 -14.13 3.15 -12.26
CA GLU A 226 -12.99 2.72 -11.46
C GLU A 226 -12.72 1.21 -11.60
N ALA A 227 -13.77 0.38 -11.66
CA ALA A 227 -13.62 -1.04 -11.96
C ALA A 227 -12.93 -1.25 -13.33
N SER A 228 -13.39 -0.52 -14.36
CA SER A 228 -12.79 -0.56 -15.70
C SER A 228 -11.33 -0.10 -15.69
N ARG A 229 -11.01 0.96 -14.92
CA ARG A 229 -9.64 1.47 -14.76
C ARG A 229 -8.72 0.41 -14.17
N ILE A 230 -9.16 -0.26 -13.10
CA ILE A 230 -8.35 -1.27 -12.42
C ILE A 230 -8.14 -2.50 -13.32
N CYS A 231 -9.18 -2.96 -14.03
CA CYS A 231 -9.06 -4.04 -15.01
C CYS A 231 -8.11 -3.67 -16.16
N ALA A 232 -8.15 -2.40 -16.62
CA ALA A 232 -7.23 -1.91 -17.64
C ALA A 232 -5.78 -2.01 -17.16
N LEU A 233 -5.48 -1.48 -15.98
CA LEU A 233 -4.14 -1.51 -15.36
C LEU A 233 -3.64 -2.94 -15.13
N ALA A 234 -4.52 -3.85 -14.71
CA ALA A 234 -4.18 -5.25 -14.47
C ALA A 234 -3.88 -6.02 -15.77
N SER A 235 -4.43 -5.57 -16.91
CA SER A 235 -4.30 -6.27 -18.20
C SER A 235 -3.14 -5.76 -19.05
N ILE A 236 -2.57 -4.58 -18.77
CA ILE A 236 -1.53 -3.92 -19.60
C ILE A 236 -0.43 -4.88 -20.07
N ARG A 237 0.01 -5.78 -19.18
CA ARG A 237 1.13 -6.69 -19.45
C ARG A 237 0.75 -7.93 -20.27
N TYR A 238 -0.46 -8.42 -20.11
CA TYR A 238 -0.87 -9.75 -20.58
C TYR A 238 -1.89 -9.70 -21.73
N ASP A 239 -2.67 -8.62 -21.78
CA ASP A 239 -3.70 -8.37 -22.78
C ASP A 239 -3.84 -6.85 -23.03
N PRO A 240 -2.94 -6.25 -23.84
CA PRO A 240 -2.98 -4.82 -24.17
C PRO A 240 -4.28 -4.37 -24.84
N GLU A 241 -4.90 -5.26 -25.61
CA GLU A 241 -6.17 -5.02 -26.29
C GLU A 241 -7.31 -4.83 -25.30
N ARG A 242 -7.45 -5.78 -24.36
CA ARG A 242 -8.43 -5.67 -23.28
C ARG A 242 -8.14 -4.49 -22.38
N ALA A 243 -6.86 -4.22 -22.12
CA ALA A 243 -6.42 -3.07 -21.34
C ALA A 243 -6.91 -1.76 -21.97
N LEU A 244 -6.71 -1.58 -23.29
CA LEU A 244 -7.17 -0.42 -24.04
C LEU A 244 -8.70 -0.27 -23.97
N THR A 245 -9.44 -1.36 -24.19
CA THR A 245 -10.91 -1.34 -24.18
C THR A 245 -11.45 -0.93 -22.81
N ALA A 246 -10.91 -1.52 -21.73
CA ALA A 246 -11.29 -1.18 -20.36
C ALA A 246 -10.86 0.26 -19.99
N TRP A 247 -9.72 0.73 -20.50
CA TRP A 247 -9.25 2.10 -20.30
C TRP A 247 -10.17 3.13 -20.94
N LEU A 248 -10.55 2.92 -22.20
CA LEU A 248 -11.48 3.80 -22.92
C LEU A 248 -12.87 3.83 -22.27
N ARG A 249 -13.34 2.69 -21.75
CA ARG A 249 -14.58 2.63 -20.96
C ARG A 249 -14.49 3.45 -19.68
N SER A 250 -13.37 3.33 -18.95
CA SER A 250 -13.12 4.16 -17.76
C SER A 250 -13.14 5.65 -18.10
N LEU A 251 -12.46 6.04 -19.18
CA LEU A 251 -12.43 7.41 -19.65
C LEU A 251 -13.82 7.92 -20.01
N HIS A 252 -14.62 7.13 -20.72
CA HIS A 252 -15.99 7.47 -21.07
C HIS A 252 -16.85 7.74 -19.83
N THR A 253 -16.82 6.86 -18.84
CA THR A 253 -17.58 7.05 -17.58
C THR A 253 -17.18 8.33 -16.85
N VAL A 254 -15.89 8.65 -16.84
CA VAL A 254 -15.38 9.88 -16.18
C VAL A 254 -15.77 11.14 -16.97
N LEU A 255 -15.78 11.07 -18.30
CA LEU A 255 -16.23 12.18 -19.15
C LEU A 255 -17.72 12.44 -18.99
N GLU A 256 -18.56 11.41 -18.90
CA GLU A 256 -20.00 11.56 -18.67
C GLU A 256 -20.33 12.19 -17.32
N ALA A 257 -19.48 11.98 -16.31
CA ALA A 257 -19.63 12.60 -15.00
C ALA A 257 -19.23 14.09 -14.96
N GLU A 258 -18.58 14.62 -16.00
CA GLU A 258 -17.99 15.97 -16.07
C GLU A 258 -16.95 16.28 -14.97
N GLU A 259 -16.37 15.26 -14.34
CA GLU A 259 -15.47 15.42 -13.18
C GLU A 259 -13.97 15.53 -13.53
N ILE A 260 -13.61 15.66 -14.81
CA ILE A 260 -12.22 15.57 -15.27
C ILE A 260 -11.61 16.92 -15.68
N SER A 261 -10.41 17.19 -15.17
CA SER A 261 -9.63 18.35 -15.59
C SER A 261 -8.99 18.14 -16.99
N PRO A 262 -8.75 19.22 -17.76
CA PRO A 262 -8.08 19.09 -19.07
C PRO A 262 -6.70 18.41 -19.02
N ALA A 263 -5.94 18.64 -17.94
CA ALA A 263 -4.63 18.00 -17.75
C ALA A 263 -4.76 16.49 -17.50
N GLU A 264 -5.72 16.07 -16.67
CA GLU A 264 -6.00 14.66 -16.44
C GLU A 264 -6.53 13.96 -17.70
N LEU A 265 -7.40 14.64 -18.45
CA LEU A 265 -7.89 14.13 -19.73
C LEU A 265 -6.74 13.89 -20.72
N SER A 266 -5.80 14.83 -20.84
CA SER A 266 -4.61 14.67 -21.68
C SER A 266 -3.79 13.45 -21.28
N ALA A 267 -3.47 13.31 -19.99
CA ALA A 267 -2.70 12.17 -19.49
C ALA A 267 -3.40 10.83 -19.75
N ARG A 268 -4.73 10.78 -19.62
CA ARG A 268 -5.50 9.56 -19.91
C ARG A 268 -5.50 9.22 -21.41
N LEU A 269 -5.51 10.22 -22.29
CA LEU A 269 -5.42 10.01 -23.74
C LEU A 269 -4.02 9.52 -24.14
N GLU A 270 -2.96 10.05 -23.53
CA GLU A 270 -1.59 9.57 -23.75
C GLU A 270 -1.43 8.09 -23.37
N ILE A 271 -2.02 7.67 -22.25
CA ILE A 271 -2.03 6.25 -21.85
C ILE A 271 -2.78 5.39 -22.87
N ALA A 272 -3.91 5.89 -23.40
CA ALA A 272 -4.68 5.17 -24.42
C ALA A 272 -3.87 5.00 -25.72
N GLU A 273 -3.14 6.05 -26.13
CA GLU A 273 -2.25 6.01 -27.29
C GLU A 273 -1.13 4.98 -27.12
N GLU A 274 -0.51 4.92 -25.94
CA GLU A 274 0.56 3.96 -25.66
C GLU A 274 0.05 2.50 -25.64
N LEU A 275 -1.11 2.26 -25.01
CA LEU A 275 -1.73 0.93 -24.99
C LEU A 275 -2.08 0.44 -26.39
N LEU A 276 -2.54 1.35 -27.23
CA LEU A 276 -2.85 1.06 -28.61
C LEU A 276 -1.61 0.72 -29.42
N LYS A 277 -0.54 1.52 -29.33
CA LYS A 277 0.73 1.21 -30.02
C LYS A 277 1.21 -0.18 -29.65
N LYS A 278 1.13 -0.51 -28.35
CA LYS A 278 1.47 -1.85 -27.86
C LYS A 278 0.58 -2.95 -28.45
N ALA A 279 -0.74 -2.74 -28.50
CA ALA A 279 -1.67 -3.69 -29.10
C ALA A 279 -1.42 -3.89 -30.61
N GLU A 280 -1.00 -2.84 -31.31
CA GLU A 280 -0.62 -2.89 -32.72
C GLU A 280 0.69 -3.67 -32.93
N GLU A 281 1.72 -3.38 -32.14
CA GLU A 281 3.02 -4.08 -32.19
C GLU A 281 2.88 -5.59 -31.94
N GLU A 282 1.94 -5.97 -31.08
CA GLU A 282 1.62 -7.37 -30.78
C GLU A 282 0.61 -7.98 -31.79
N ASN A 283 0.14 -7.21 -32.77
CA ASN A 283 -0.84 -7.60 -33.80
C ASN A 283 -2.14 -8.16 -33.19
N LEU A 284 -2.60 -7.52 -32.11
CA LEU A 284 -3.80 -7.90 -31.34
C LEU A 284 -5.06 -7.14 -31.78
N LEU A 285 -4.93 -6.08 -32.61
CA LEU A 285 -6.06 -5.28 -33.07
C LEU A 285 -6.93 -6.04 -34.09
N SER A 286 -7.94 -6.76 -33.62
CA SER A 286 -9.02 -7.29 -34.46
C SER A 286 -9.99 -6.20 -34.93
N ALA A 287 -10.72 -6.45 -36.02
CA ALA A 287 -11.70 -5.52 -36.58
C ALA A 287 -12.82 -5.18 -35.59
N ASP A 288 -13.22 -6.12 -34.73
CA ASP A 288 -14.27 -5.93 -33.73
C ASP A 288 -13.81 -4.93 -32.64
N ILE A 289 -12.54 -4.97 -32.26
CA ILE A 289 -11.98 -4.05 -31.26
C ILE A 289 -11.84 -2.65 -31.85
N ILE A 290 -11.36 -2.55 -33.07
CA ILE A 290 -11.28 -1.26 -33.78
C ILE A 290 -12.67 -0.64 -33.85
N THR A 291 -13.70 -1.44 -34.14
CA THR A 291 -15.09 -0.99 -34.14
C THR A 291 -15.51 -0.51 -32.75
N ASN A 292 -15.21 -1.25 -31.69
CA ASN A 292 -15.53 -0.84 -30.30
C ASN A 292 -14.80 0.45 -29.89
N ILE A 293 -13.51 0.59 -30.21
CA ILE A 293 -12.72 1.80 -29.97
C ILE A 293 -13.37 2.98 -30.67
N ILE A 294 -13.71 2.83 -31.96
CA ILE A 294 -14.40 3.86 -32.76
C ILE A 294 -15.74 4.21 -32.11
N THR A 295 -16.51 3.23 -31.67
CA THR A 295 -17.78 3.47 -30.99
C THR A 295 -17.56 4.29 -29.72
N TYR A 296 -16.62 3.91 -28.85
CA TYR A 296 -16.35 4.65 -27.61
C TYR A 296 -15.82 6.06 -27.84
N LEU A 297 -14.91 6.23 -28.80
CA LEU A 297 -14.40 7.54 -29.19
C LEU A 297 -15.51 8.42 -29.74
N ASN A 298 -16.39 7.90 -30.60
CA ASN A 298 -17.54 8.64 -31.13
C ASN A 298 -18.51 9.13 -30.04
N HIS A 299 -18.79 8.29 -29.04
CA HIS A 299 -19.67 8.68 -27.93
C HIS A 299 -19.00 9.75 -27.04
N SER A 300 -17.69 9.63 -26.82
CA SER A 300 -16.92 10.54 -25.96
C SER A 300 -16.49 11.82 -26.69
N TYR A 301 -16.55 11.84 -28.02
CA TYR A 301 -16.02 12.90 -28.88
C TYR A 301 -16.60 14.29 -28.58
N PRO A 302 -17.93 14.48 -28.42
CA PRO A 302 -18.47 15.80 -28.09
C PRO A 302 -17.94 16.32 -26.75
N LEU A 303 -17.76 15.44 -25.77
CA LEU A 303 -17.27 15.77 -24.43
C LEU A 303 -15.78 16.16 -24.47
N ILE A 304 -14.96 15.38 -25.16
CA ILE A 304 -13.52 15.66 -25.34
C ILE A 304 -13.32 17.00 -26.05
N LYS A 305 -14.07 17.26 -27.13
CA LYS A 305 -13.96 18.51 -27.90
C LYS A 305 -14.31 19.75 -27.07
N ASN A 306 -15.27 19.63 -26.15
CA ASN A 306 -15.65 20.73 -25.26
C ASN A 306 -14.53 21.05 -24.25
N LEU A 307 -13.83 20.03 -23.75
CA LEU A 307 -12.79 20.17 -22.72
C LEU A 307 -11.40 20.49 -23.29
N LEU A 308 -11.10 20.02 -24.51
CA LEU A 308 -9.81 20.18 -25.18
C LEU A 308 -9.99 20.60 -26.66
N PRO A 309 -10.39 21.86 -26.93
CA PRO A 309 -10.70 22.31 -28.28
C PRO A 309 -9.49 22.36 -29.23
N ALA A 310 -8.26 22.30 -28.68
CA ALA A 310 -7.02 22.40 -29.43
C ALA A 310 -6.38 21.05 -29.79
N VAL A 311 -6.91 19.92 -29.30
CA VAL A 311 -6.33 18.59 -29.60
C VAL A 311 -6.84 18.13 -30.98
N PRO A 312 -5.94 17.79 -31.92
CA PRO A 312 -6.34 17.28 -33.23
C PRO A 312 -7.06 15.94 -33.04
N LEU A 313 -8.25 15.84 -33.62
CA LEU A 313 -9.17 14.75 -33.33
C LEU A 313 -8.83 13.51 -34.17
N PRO A 314 -8.96 12.30 -33.61
CA PRO A 314 -8.82 11.07 -34.39
C PRO A 314 -9.94 10.95 -35.44
N PRO A 315 -9.68 10.37 -36.62
CA PRO A 315 -10.70 10.12 -37.63
C PRO A 315 -11.75 9.13 -37.10
N LEU A 316 -12.99 9.29 -37.57
CA LEU A 316 -14.14 8.52 -37.09
C LEU A 316 -14.46 7.31 -37.96
N ASP A 317 -13.73 7.13 -39.06
CA ASP A 317 -13.77 5.95 -39.91
C ASP A 317 -12.62 5.00 -39.58
N SER A 318 -12.80 3.70 -39.84
CA SER A 318 -11.82 2.68 -39.45
C SER A 318 -10.47 2.82 -40.16
N GLU A 319 -10.50 3.26 -41.41
CA GLU A 319 -9.30 3.43 -42.24
C GLU A 319 -8.51 4.67 -41.79
N GLY A 320 -9.19 5.79 -41.54
CA GLY A 320 -8.62 7.00 -40.99
C GLY A 320 -8.13 6.80 -39.56
N LEU A 321 -8.88 6.10 -38.71
CA LEU A 321 -8.43 5.78 -37.36
C LEU A 321 -7.17 4.93 -37.47
N GLN A 322 -7.16 3.82 -38.20
CA GLN A 322 -5.92 3.06 -38.43
C GLN A 322 -4.77 3.95 -38.91
N GLN A 323 -4.96 4.80 -39.92
CA GLN A 323 -3.90 5.70 -40.43
C GLN A 323 -3.42 6.75 -39.41
N TRP A 324 -4.32 7.25 -38.57
CA TRP A 324 -4.00 8.20 -37.49
C TRP A 324 -3.25 7.50 -36.35
N LEU A 325 -3.64 6.25 -36.04
CA LEU A 325 -3.03 5.41 -35.02
C LEU A 325 -1.64 4.88 -35.45
N THR A 326 -1.48 4.41 -36.70
CA THR A 326 -0.25 3.78 -37.21
C THR A 326 0.81 4.77 -37.71
N GLY A 327 0.45 6.05 -37.81
CA GLY A 327 1.16 7.01 -38.68
C GLY A 327 1.01 6.62 -40.16
N THR A 328 1.27 7.57 -41.07
CA THR A 328 1.10 7.36 -42.50
C THR A 328 1.82 6.09 -42.99
N VAL A 329 1.03 5.18 -43.59
CA VAL A 329 1.32 3.82 -44.08
C VAL A 329 2.52 3.69 -45.06
N LYS A 330 3.26 4.76 -45.35
CA LYS A 330 4.34 4.72 -46.34
C LYS A 330 5.61 3.96 -45.92
N ASP A 331 5.80 3.61 -44.65
CA ASP A 331 7.10 3.09 -44.18
C ASP A 331 7.13 1.67 -43.60
N ARG A 332 6.04 0.88 -43.54
CA ARG A 332 6.10 -0.43 -42.87
C ARG A 332 5.35 -1.55 -43.59
N VAL A 333 6.01 -2.11 -44.60
CA VAL A 333 5.79 -3.50 -45.03
C VAL A 333 7.13 -4.24 -44.91
N SER A 334 7.24 -5.09 -43.89
CA SER A 334 7.95 -6.39 -43.90
C SER A 334 8.59 -6.71 -42.54
N ALA A 335 7.95 -7.61 -41.79
CA ALA A 335 8.58 -8.63 -40.92
C ALA A 335 7.43 -9.32 -40.17
N ALA A 336 6.83 -10.34 -40.78
CA ALA A 336 7.25 -11.74 -40.62
C ALA A 336 6.40 -12.43 -39.57
N ALA A 337 5.47 -13.22 -40.10
CA ALA A 337 4.78 -14.28 -39.39
C ALA A 337 5.80 -15.27 -38.83
N ASP A 338 5.82 -15.45 -37.52
CA ASP A 338 6.34 -16.67 -36.91
C ASP A 338 5.57 -16.96 -35.62
N ARG A 339 4.71 -17.98 -35.67
CA ARG A 339 3.97 -18.48 -34.50
C ARG A 339 4.96 -19.07 -33.50
N ARG A 340 5.08 -18.47 -32.31
CA ARG A 340 5.83 -19.05 -31.18
C ARG A 340 4.91 -19.79 -30.20
N PRO A 341 5.40 -20.86 -29.56
CA PRO A 341 4.59 -21.74 -28.72
C PRO A 341 4.35 -21.18 -27.32
N ARG A 342 3.19 -21.51 -26.74
CA ARG A 342 2.83 -21.27 -25.33
C ARG A 342 3.93 -21.78 -24.39
N ARG A 343 4.59 -20.86 -23.67
CA ARG A 343 5.49 -21.19 -22.55
C ARG A 343 4.64 -21.66 -21.37
N LYS A 344 4.87 -22.90 -20.92
CA LYS A 344 4.46 -23.34 -19.58
C LYS A 344 5.52 -22.88 -18.58
N THR A 345 5.25 -21.81 -17.86
CA THR A 345 6.02 -21.41 -16.68
C THR A 345 5.59 -22.28 -15.50
N LYS A 346 6.53 -23.04 -14.92
CA LYS A 346 6.33 -23.64 -13.60
C LYS A 346 6.31 -22.50 -12.58
N ARG A 347 5.16 -22.31 -11.91
CA ARG A 347 5.00 -21.39 -10.79
C ARG A 347 5.85 -21.86 -9.60
N ASN A 348 6.69 -20.98 -9.06
CA ASN A 348 6.93 -20.90 -7.63
C ASN A 348 6.10 -19.69 -7.18
N VAL A 349 4.92 -19.93 -6.58
CA VAL A 349 4.16 -18.87 -5.92
C VAL A 349 4.85 -18.61 -4.59
N SER A 350 5.65 -17.55 -4.54
CA SER A 350 6.15 -17.00 -3.28
C SER A 350 5.02 -16.18 -2.66
N THR A 351 4.69 -16.45 -1.40
CA THR A 351 3.63 -15.78 -0.62
C THR A 351 4.02 -14.34 -0.21
N GLU A 352 4.95 -13.69 -0.93
CA GLU A 352 5.52 -12.36 -0.63
C GLU A 352 4.57 -11.19 -0.97
N LEU A 353 3.29 -11.44 -1.18
CA LEU A 353 2.33 -10.45 -1.69
C LEU A 353 1.85 -9.41 -0.66
N PHE A 354 2.54 -9.30 0.49
CA PHE A 354 2.37 -8.22 1.46
C PHE A 354 3.70 -7.65 1.96
N LEU A 355 4.76 -7.70 1.15
CA LEU A 355 5.99 -6.95 1.44
C LEU A 355 6.20 -5.87 0.37
N PHE A 356 6.32 -4.66 0.89
CA PHE A 356 6.59 -3.35 0.31
C PHE A 356 7.38 -3.32 -1.00
N ASP A 357 7.01 -2.38 -1.88
CA ASP A 357 7.72 -2.04 -3.11
C ASP A 357 9.22 -1.77 -2.85
N GLU A 358 10.11 -2.43 -3.60
CA GLU A 358 11.50 -2.00 -3.79
C GLU A 358 11.54 -0.89 -4.86
N VAL A 359 11.78 0.35 -4.46
CA VAL A 359 12.84 1.30 -4.92
C VAL A 359 12.89 2.48 -3.94
#